data_AF-A0AAU4Z8H1-F1
#
_entry.id   AF-A0AAU4Z8H1-F1
#
_cell.length_a   1.000
_cell.length_b   1.000
_cell.length_c   1.000
_cell.angle_alpha   90.00
_cell.angle_beta   90.00
_cell.angle_gamma   90.00
#
_symmetry.space_group_name_H-M   'P 1'
#
loop_
_entity.id
_entity.type
_entity.pdbx_description
1 polymer ?
#
loop_
_entity_poly.entity_id
_entity_poly.type
_entity_poly.pdbx_seq_one_letter_code
_entity_poly.pdbx_strand_id
1 'polypeptide(L)'
;MRNRRTAVGALALLTLAACGNETSAGDGSGSVRTAPRLTGVHWNVDSVTAGGHTTVAPDGAHVVIGPEGRATGSFGCNRFSAETGTDGETITVRRATTTQMGCEKDVQRFETALSRAFSGELTAAVTGRNLTLTTRTGDTIALTSEPPAPLTGTTWTVTSLVSGSTASSLPAGTEKRARLTFGKDGSVRGTLGCNHFRGAATVTGSTITFDRIDGTRMMCPDPRMKLERALLAVLDGRTTYRIDHRALSLTAANGEGLGATAQAPGATAPAPGG
;
A
#
# COMPACT_ATOMS: atom_id res chain seq x y z
N MET A 1 -34.12 26.50 -86.42
CA MET A 1 -34.50 27.93 -86.40
C MET A 1 -33.97 28.54 -85.12
N ARG A 2 -33.28 29.70 -85.24
CA ARG A 2 -32.89 30.74 -84.26
C ARG A 2 -32.62 30.36 -82.79
N ASN A 3 -31.71 30.98 -82.04
CA ASN A 3 -30.41 31.65 -82.22
C ASN A 3 -29.99 32.03 -80.78
N ARG A 4 -28.69 31.99 -80.48
CA ARG A 4 -27.96 32.82 -79.49
C ARG A 4 -28.08 32.58 -77.97
N ARG A 5 -26.89 32.21 -77.43
CA ARG A 5 -26.00 32.91 -76.47
C ARG A 5 -26.39 33.04 -74.97
N THR A 6 -25.53 32.40 -74.17
CA THR A 6 -24.81 32.87 -72.94
C THR A 6 -25.58 33.39 -71.72
N ALA A 7 -25.24 32.83 -70.54
CA ALA A 7 -24.48 33.48 -69.46
C ALA A 7 -24.98 33.13 -68.03
N VAL A 8 -24.01 33.17 -67.12
CA VAL A 8 -23.99 32.83 -65.67
C VAL A 8 -24.90 33.73 -64.82
N GLY A 9 -25.36 33.23 -63.66
CA GLY A 9 -25.86 34.07 -62.57
C GLY A 9 -25.98 33.33 -61.23
N ALA A 10 -25.17 33.73 -60.25
CA ALA A 10 -25.33 33.40 -58.83
C ALA A 10 -26.35 34.37 -58.18
N LEU A 11 -27.14 33.88 -57.21
CA LEU A 11 -28.01 34.72 -56.39
C LEU A 11 -27.83 34.41 -54.89
N ALA A 12 -27.56 35.47 -54.12
CA ALA A 12 -27.44 35.50 -52.67
C ALA A 12 -28.81 35.72 -52.00
N LEU A 13 -28.95 35.30 -50.74
CA LEU A 13 -30.03 35.70 -49.83
C LEU A 13 -29.45 36.12 -48.47
N LEU A 14 -29.69 37.39 -48.12
CA LEU A 14 -29.45 38.03 -46.82
C LEU A 14 -30.73 37.98 -45.95
N THR A 15 -30.53 38.09 -44.63
CA THR A 15 -31.32 38.82 -43.58
C THR A 15 -31.33 37.98 -42.27
N LEU A 16 -31.30 38.48 -41.02
CA LEU A 16 -31.45 39.78 -40.36
C LEU A 16 -30.69 39.74 -39.00
N ALA A 17 -30.30 40.90 -38.49
CA ALA A 17 -29.59 41.10 -37.22
C ALA A 17 -30.50 41.19 -35.98
N ALA A 18 -29.98 40.85 -34.79
CA ALA A 18 -30.43 41.37 -33.51
C ALA A 18 -29.25 41.50 -32.53
N CYS A 19 -29.10 42.67 -31.92
CA CYS A 19 -28.10 43.01 -30.89
C CYS A 19 -28.69 42.82 -29.48
N GLY A 20 -27.87 42.37 -28.54
CA GLY A 20 -28.09 42.45 -27.11
C GLY A 20 -26.73 42.51 -26.40
N ASN A 21 -26.49 43.60 -25.67
CA ASN A 21 -25.21 43.98 -25.09
C ASN A 21 -25.25 43.82 -23.57
N GLU A 22 -24.44 42.95 -22.97
CA GLU A 22 -24.17 42.96 -21.53
C GLU A 22 -22.67 42.70 -21.27
N THR A 23 -22.03 43.71 -20.70
CA THR A 23 -20.69 43.71 -20.10
C THR A 23 -20.68 42.99 -18.77
N SER A 24 -19.74 42.05 -18.55
CA SER A 24 -18.70 42.12 -17.49
C SER A 24 -18.15 40.75 -17.08
N ALA A 25 -16.81 40.73 -17.00
CA ALA A 25 -15.97 40.12 -15.96
C ALA A 25 -16.01 38.59 -15.73
N GLY A 26 -14.82 37.99 -15.86
CA GLY A 26 -14.49 36.78 -15.12
C GLY A 26 -13.42 35.95 -15.77
N ASP A 27 -12.14 36.34 -15.59
CA ASP A 27 -11.02 35.40 -15.69
C ASP A 27 -11.28 34.24 -14.73
N GLY A 28 -11.70 33.11 -15.29
CA GLY A 28 -11.85 31.85 -14.61
C GLY A 28 -10.79 30.88 -15.11
N SER A 29 -9.50 31.21 -14.89
CA SER A 29 -8.46 30.18 -14.89
C SER A 29 -8.72 29.29 -13.69
N GLY A 30 -9.70 28.39 -13.84
CA GLY A 30 -9.92 27.28 -12.95
C GLY A 30 -8.68 26.40 -13.03
N SER A 31 -7.72 26.67 -12.15
CA SER A 31 -6.79 25.64 -11.74
C SER A 31 -7.67 24.47 -11.32
N VAL A 32 -7.72 23.42 -12.13
CA VAL A 32 -8.25 22.14 -11.69
C VAL A 32 -7.42 21.80 -10.46
N ARG A 33 -7.95 22.09 -9.26
CA ARG A 33 -7.39 21.57 -8.03
C ARG A 33 -7.46 20.08 -8.23
N THR A 34 -6.33 19.49 -8.57
CA THR A 34 -6.19 18.04 -8.55
C THR A 34 -6.47 17.68 -7.10
N ALA A 35 -7.67 17.15 -6.84
CA ALA A 35 -8.03 16.71 -5.51
C ALA A 35 -6.87 15.85 -5.00
N PRO A 36 -6.36 16.10 -3.77
CA PRO A 36 -5.26 15.31 -3.23
C PRO A 36 -5.59 13.82 -3.37
N ARG A 37 -4.62 13.01 -3.84
CA ARG A 37 -4.86 11.58 -4.07
C ARG A 37 -5.13 10.89 -2.75
N LEU A 38 -6.41 10.79 -2.42
CA LEU A 38 -6.90 10.11 -1.24
C LEU A 38 -6.96 8.58 -1.47
N THR A 39 -7.22 8.19 -2.72
CA THR A 39 -7.30 6.80 -3.17
C THR A 39 -5.94 6.27 -3.64
N GLY A 40 -5.74 4.96 -3.51
CA GLY A 40 -4.50 4.28 -3.86
C GLY A 40 -3.31 4.59 -2.94
N VAL A 41 -3.58 5.23 -1.79
CA VAL A 41 -2.58 5.57 -0.77
C VAL A 41 -2.76 4.68 0.45
N HIS A 42 -1.63 4.24 1.02
CA HIS A 42 -1.59 3.58 2.30
C HIS A 42 -1.49 4.64 3.40
N TRP A 43 -2.55 4.77 4.19
CA TRP A 43 -2.64 5.72 5.29
C TRP A 43 -2.43 4.98 6.61
N ASN A 44 -1.34 5.26 7.30
CA ASN A 44 -1.17 4.82 8.69
C ASN A 44 -2.10 5.65 9.56
N VAL A 45 -2.82 4.99 10.48
CA VAL A 45 -3.60 5.72 11.48
C VAL A 45 -2.63 6.13 12.57
N ASP A 46 -2.54 7.43 12.85
CA ASP A 46 -1.69 7.96 13.91
C ASP A 46 -2.46 8.04 15.22
N SER A 47 -3.70 8.52 15.17
CA SER A 47 -4.59 8.61 16.33
C SER A 47 -6.06 8.79 15.95
N VAL A 48 -6.92 8.54 16.92
CA VAL A 48 -8.35 8.87 16.87
C VAL A 48 -8.71 9.79 18.04
N THR A 49 -9.43 10.87 17.76
CA THR A 49 -10.03 11.75 18.76
C THR A 49 -11.54 11.55 18.73
N ALA A 50 -12.08 10.98 19.81
CA ALA A 50 -13.51 10.73 19.94
C ALA A 50 -14.03 11.34 21.24
N GLY A 51 -15.09 12.15 21.17
CA GLY A 51 -15.66 12.81 22.35
C GLY A 51 -14.65 13.68 23.12
N GLY A 52 -13.71 14.32 22.41
CA GLY A 52 -12.66 15.16 23.00
C GLY A 52 -11.44 14.41 23.55
N HIS A 53 -11.41 13.08 23.49
CA HIS A 53 -10.28 12.27 23.95
C HIS A 53 -9.48 11.69 22.78
N THR A 54 -8.19 12.02 22.72
CA THR A 54 -7.27 11.49 21.69
C THR A 54 -6.57 10.22 22.18
N THR A 55 -6.63 9.17 21.36
CA THR A 55 -5.94 7.89 21.60
C THR A 55 -4.98 7.62 20.44
N VAL A 56 -3.72 7.34 20.75
CA VAL A 56 -2.69 6.97 19.77
C VAL A 56 -2.97 5.56 19.24
N ALA A 57 -2.73 5.37 17.96
CA ALA A 57 -2.97 4.09 17.31
C ALA A 57 -1.95 3.02 17.73
N PRO A 58 -2.38 1.76 17.89
CA PRO A 58 -1.47 0.63 18.00
C PRO A 58 -0.78 0.35 16.65
N ASP A 59 0.36 -0.33 16.72
CA ASP A 59 1.14 -0.69 15.54
C ASP A 59 0.29 -1.44 14.50
N GLY A 60 0.46 -1.06 13.23
CA GLY A 60 -0.21 -1.71 12.11
C GLY A 60 -1.64 -1.26 11.87
N ALA A 61 -2.19 -0.31 12.62
CA ALA A 61 -3.45 0.35 12.28
C ALA A 61 -3.29 1.18 10.99
N HIS A 62 -4.07 0.87 9.96
CA HIS A 62 -3.96 1.52 8.65
C HIS A 62 -5.25 1.42 7.85
N VAL A 63 -5.40 2.30 6.87
CA VAL A 63 -6.50 2.36 5.92
C VAL A 63 -5.93 2.51 4.51
N VAL A 64 -6.40 1.69 3.59
CA VAL A 64 -6.18 1.85 2.14
C VAL A 64 -7.54 2.05 1.50
N ILE A 65 -7.73 3.19 0.83
CA ILE A 65 -8.94 3.48 0.07
C ILE A 65 -8.65 3.16 -1.40
N GLY A 66 -9.22 2.07 -1.89
CA GLY A 66 -9.06 1.61 -3.26
C GLY A 66 -9.84 2.47 -4.27
N PRO A 67 -9.40 2.50 -5.53
CA PRO A 67 -10.09 3.25 -6.60
C PRO A 67 -11.47 2.68 -6.94
N GLU A 68 -11.73 1.42 -6.60
CA GLU A 68 -12.97 0.69 -6.88
C GLU A 68 -14.07 0.90 -5.82
N GLY A 69 -13.96 1.95 -5.01
CA GLY A 69 -14.96 2.25 -3.98
C GLY A 69 -14.96 1.24 -2.84
N ARG A 70 -13.77 0.78 -2.45
CA ARG A 70 -13.58 -0.15 -1.34
C ARG A 70 -12.43 0.31 -0.47
N ALA A 71 -12.63 0.38 0.84
CA ALA A 71 -11.57 0.52 1.81
C ALA A 71 -11.22 -0.82 2.44
N THR A 72 -9.93 -1.03 2.69
CA THR A 72 -9.40 -2.20 3.42
C THR A 72 -8.36 -1.73 4.42
N GLY A 73 -8.17 -2.47 5.49
CA GLY A 73 -7.08 -2.18 6.41
C GLY A 73 -7.15 -2.96 7.70
N SER A 74 -6.53 -2.38 8.73
CA SER A 74 -6.55 -2.90 10.10
C SER A 74 -6.92 -1.78 11.05
N PHE A 75 -7.82 -2.06 11.99
CA PHE A 75 -8.11 -1.17 13.12
C PHE A 75 -7.15 -1.37 14.30
N GLY A 76 -5.99 -1.98 14.05
CA GLY A 76 -4.95 -2.27 15.04
C GLY A 76 -4.86 -3.76 15.34
N CYS A 77 -5.99 -4.39 15.65
CA CYS A 77 -6.07 -5.83 15.86
C CYS A 77 -6.90 -6.50 14.76
N ASN A 78 -8.15 -6.07 14.58
CA ASN A 78 -9.01 -6.64 13.56
C ASN A 78 -8.79 -6.02 12.18
N ARG A 79 -8.85 -6.89 11.17
CA ARG A 79 -8.84 -6.49 9.76
C ARG A 79 -10.25 -6.12 9.37
N PHE A 80 -10.38 -5.11 8.52
CA PHE A 80 -11.67 -4.68 8.01
C PHE A 80 -11.67 -4.54 6.49
N SER A 81 -12.87 -4.61 5.93
CA SER A 81 -13.16 -4.06 4.61
C SER A 81 -14.50 -3.35 4.62
N ALA A 82 -14.61 -2.24 3.89
CA ALA A 82 -15.81 -1.43 3.80
C ALA A 82 -16.03 -0.95 2.36
N GLU A 83 -17.27 -0.72 1.98
CA GLU A 83 -17.58 0.00 0.74
C GLU A 83 -17.37 1.50 0.98
N THR A 84 -16.82 2.20 -0.01
CA THR A 84 -16.58 3.64 0.07
C THR A 84 -17.04 4.36 -1.18
N GLY A 85 -17.74 5.48 -1.01
CA GLY A 85 -17.92 6.49 -2.06
C GLY A 85 -17.03 7.69 -1.78
N THR A 86 -16.44 8.28 -2.82
CA THR A 86 -15.66 9.53 -2.71
C THR A 86 -16.25 10.57 -3.65
N ASP A 87 -16.58 11.74 -3.13
CA ASP A 87 -17.04 12.91 -3.88
C ASP A 87 -16.31 14.16 -3.38
N GLY A 88 -15.35 14.64 -4.16
CA GLY A 88 -14.45 15.72 -3.74
C GLY A 88 -13.68 15.35 -2.45
N GLU A 89 -13.91 16.13 -1.40
CA GLU A 89 -13.34 15.93 -0.06
C GLU A 89 -14.22 15.06 0.83
N THR A 90 -15.38 14.62 0.36
CA THR A 90 -16.29 13.78 1.14
C THR A 90 -16.05 12.30 0.87
N ILE A 91 -15.89 11.52 1.93
CA ILE A 91 -15.85 10.06 1.89
C ILE A 91 -17.08 9.52 2.60
N THR A 92 -17.83 8.65 1.95
CA THR A 92 -18.90 7.89 2.60
C THR A 92 -18.48 6.45 2.78
N VAL A 93 -18.31 6.00 4.02
CA VAL A 93 -17.98 4.61 4.37
C VAL A 93 -19.25 3.85 4.73
N ARG A 94 -19.51 2.74 4.05
CA ARG A 94 -20.70 1.89 4.20
C ARG A 94 -20.30 0.42 4.39
N ARG A 95 -21.17 -0.34 5.06
CA ARG A 95 -21.06 -1.82 5.14
C ARG A 95 -19.66 -2.31 5.53
N ALA A 96 -19.13 -1.81 6.64
CA ALA A 96 -17.88 -2.32 7.18
C ALA A 96 -18.06 -3.75 7.72
N THR A 97 -17.21 -4.66 7.26
CA THR A 97 -17.07 -6.02 7.80
C THR A 97 -15.72 -6.09 8.50
N THR A 98 -15.69 -6.68 9.69
CA THR A 98 -14.47 -6.83 10.50
C THR A 98 -14.30 -8.27 10.93
N THR A 99 -13.06 -8.70 11.12
CA THR A 99 -12.76 -9.91 11.88
C THR A 99 -13.12 -9.70 13.37
N GLN A 100 -13.22 -10.80 14.13
CA GLN A 100 -13.49 -10.78 15.57
C GLN A 100 -12.40 -11.54 16.35
N MET A 101 -11.15 -11.15 16.15
CA MET A 101 -10.01 -11.60 16.94
C MET A 101 -10.07 -10.99 18.35
N GLY A 102 -9.65 -11.77 19.35
CA GLY A 102 -9.50 -11.28 20.72
C GLY A 102 -8.22 -10.48 20.87
N CYS A 103 -8.32 -9.29 21.47
CA CYS A 103 -7.22 -8.32 21.58
C CYS A 103 -7.06 -7.87 23.03
N GLU A 104 -5.90 -7.29 23.34
CA GLU A 104 -5.72 -6.57 24.59
C GLU A 104 -6.76 -5.46 24.75
N LYS A 105 -7.17 -5.18 25.99
CA LYS A 105 -8.27 -4.24 26.30
C LYS A 105 -8.06 -2.87 25.69
N ASP A 106 -6.82 -2.39 25.64
CA ASP A 106 -6.50 -1.04 25.18
C ASP A 106 -6.59 -0.95 23.65
N VAL A 107 -6.09 -1.97 22.96
CA VAL A 107 -6.24 -2.13 21.51
C VAL A 107 -7.71 -2.28 21.13
N GLN A 108 -8.49 -3.05 21.90
CA GLN A 108 -9.93 -3.21 21.65
C GLN A 108 -10.70 -1.89 21.84
N ARG A 109 -10.34 -1.07 22.84
CA ARG A 109 -10.93 0.27 23.00
C ARG A 109 -10.61 1.18 21.82
N PHE A 110 -9.35 1.19 21.37
CA PHE A 110 -8.93 1.95 20.20
C PHE A 110 -9.69 1.49 18.93
N GLU A 111 -9.74 0.19 18.69
CA GLU A 111 -10.46 -0.40 17.55
C GLU A 111 -11.94 0.00 17.53
N THR A 112 -12.59 -0.01 18.70
CA THR A 112 -14.00 0.41 18.82
C THR A 112 -14.17 1.90 18.49
N ALA A 113 -13.26 2.75 18.95
CA ALA A 113 -13.31 4.18 18.66
C ALA A 113 -13.06 4.44 17.16
N LEU A 114 -12.03 3.82 16.59
CA LEU A 114 -11.67 3.98 15.19
C LEU A 114 -12.74 3.43 14.25
N SER A 115 -13.29 2.24 14.51
CA SER A 115 -14.36 1.65 13.68
C SER A 115 -15.64 2.48 13.68
N ARG A 116 -15.98 3.12 14.80
CA ARG A 116 -17.11 4.08 14.86
C ARG A 116 -16.80 5.36 14.09
N ALA A 117 -15.61 5.93 14.30
CA ALA A 117 -15.19 7.16 13.63
C ALA A 117 -15.03 6.96 12.11
N PHE A 118 -14.60 5.78 11.66
CA PHE A 118 -14.43 5.43 10.25
C PHE A 118 -15.73 4.84 9.67
N SER A 119 -16.84 5.55 9.83
CA SER A 119 -18.15 5.13 9.32
C SER A 119 -19.01 6.32 8.91
N GLY A 120 -19.92 6.11 7.96
CA GLY A 120 -20.80 7.18 7.48
C GLY A 120 -20.06 8.21 6.64
N GLU A 121 -20.53 9.46 6.70
CA GLU A 121 -19.96 10.58 5.94
C GLU A 121 -18.81 11.24 6.73
N LEU A 122 -17.66 11.36 6.08
CA LEU A 122 -16.42 11.93 6.61
C LEU A 122 -15.92 13.02 5.67
N THR A 123 -15.55 14.16 6.22
CA THR A 123 -14.81 15.19 5.48
C THR A 123 -13.32 14.89 5.55
N ALA A 124 -12.65 14.84 4.41
CA ALA A 124 -11.24 14.55 4.28
C ALA A 124 -10.45 15.82 3.95
N ALA A 125 -9.49 16.14 4.82
CA ALA A 125 -8.54 17.22 4.60
C ALA A 125 -7.14 16.61 4.41
N VAL A 126 -6.56 16.76 3.22
CA VAL A 126 -5.19 16.30 2.93
C VAL A 126 -4.24 17.50 2.85
N THR A 127 -3.18 17.47 3.66
CA THR A 127 -2.10 18.46 3.65
C THR A 127 -0.75 17.76 3.57
N GLY A 128 -0.12 17.80 2.40
CA GLY A 128 1.14 17.09 2.17
C GLY A 128 0.97 15.57 2.34
N ARG A 129 1.60 15.00 3.37
CA ARG A 129 1.50 13.57 3.72
C ARG A 129 0.43 13.28 4.78
N ASN A 130 -0.26 14.29 5.29
CA ASN A 130 -1.19 14.12 6.39
C ASN A 130 -2.62 14.13 5.84
N LEU A 131 -3.45 13.23 6.35
CA LEU A 131 -4.88 13.16 6.12
C LEU A 131 -5.59 13.29 7.46
N THR A 132 -6.57 14.16 7.53
CA THR A 132 -7.52 14.18 8.65
C THR A 132 -8.90 13.83 8.11
N LEU A 133 -9.53 12.83 8.72
CA LEU A 133 -10.93 12.50 8.50
C LEU A 133 -11.75 13.03 9.66
N THR A 134 -12.80 13.79 9.36
CA THR A 134 -13.66 14.40 10.37
C THR A 134 -15.08 13.88 10.20
N THR A 135 -15.66 13.35 11.27
CA THR A 135 -17.07 12.93 11.28
C THR A 135 -17.97 14.16 11.40
N ARG A 136 -19.26 13.99 11.08
CA ARG A 136 -20.28 15.03 11.32
C ARG A 136 -20.42 15.43 12.79
N THR A 137 -20.03 14.56 13.72
CA THR A 137 -20.04 14.83 15.18
C THR A 137 -18.78 15.56 15.65
N GLY A 138 -17.79 15.78 14.78
CA GLY A 138 -16.54 16.45 15.10
C GLY A 138 -15.43 15.52 15.62
N ASP A 139 -15.65 14.20 15.61
CA ASP A 139 -14.59 13.23 15.90
C ASP A 139 -13.59 13.21 14.75
N THR A 140 -12.30 13.02 15.04
CA THR A 140 -11.25 13.09 14.02
C THR A 140 -10.37 11.85 14.01
N ILE A 141 -9.97 11.42 12.82
CA ILE A 141 -8.91 10.42 12.62
C ILE A 141 -7.75 11.12 11.97
N ALA A 142 -6.59 11.12 12.62
CA ALA A 142 -5.35 11.63 12.06
C ALA A 142 -4.59 10.47 11.41
N LEU A 143 -4.21 10.65 10.14
CA LEU A 143 -3.48 9.66 9.36
C LEU A 143 -2.30 10.29 8.64
N THR A 144 -1.28 9.48 8.39
CA THR A 144 -0.10 9.87 7.61
C THR A 144 0.14 8.86 6.49
N SER A 145 0.36 9.36 5.26
CA SER A 145 0.66 8.55 4.10
C SER A 145 2.03 7.88 4.29
N GLU A 146 2.09 6.57 4.08
CA GLU A 146 3.34 5.81 4.11
C GLU A 146 3.60 5.19 2.72
N PRO A 147 4.77 5.47 2.10
CA PRO A 147 5.13 4.80 0.87
C PRO A 147 5.55 3.34 1.14
N PRO A 148 5.29 2.43 0.18
CA PRO A 148 5.79 1.06 0.24
C PRO A 148 7.29 0.99 0.51
N ALA A 149 7.72 -0.06 1.17
CA ALA A 149 9.13 -0.34 1.37
C ALA A 149 9.81 -0.55 0.01
N PRO A 150 10.93 0.15 -0.28
CA PRO A 150 11.71 -0.18 -1.47
C PRO A 150 12.30 -1.58 -1.32
N LEU A 151 12.42 -2.32 -2.43
CA LEU A 151 13.10 -3.62 -2.41
C LEU A 151 14.55 -3.47 -1.91
N THR A 152 15.28 -2.54 -2.51
CA THR A 152 16.68 -2.23 -2.23
C THR A 152 16.83 -1.30 -1.04
N GLY A 153 17.84 -1.53 -0.21
CA GLY A 153 18.10 -0.76 1.01
C GLY A 153 17.22 -1.15 2.20
N THR A 154 16.31 -2.10 2.02
CA THR A 154 15.42 -2.62 3.07
C THR A 154 15.93 -3.96 3.59
N THR A 155 15.93 -4.11 4.92
CA THR A 155 16.09 -5.43 5.55
C THR A 155 14.73 -6.10 5.65
N TRP A 156 14.57 -7.21 4.95
CA TRP A 156 13.38 -8.03 4.96
C TRP A 156 13.58 -9.21 5.90
N THR A 157 12.74 -9.32 6.93
CA THR A 157 12.76 -10.44 7.87
C THR A 157 11.81 -11.51 7.38
N VAL A 158 12.28 -12.75 7.21
CA VAL A 158 11.44 -13.84 6.73
C VAL A 158 10.43 -14.23 7.80
N THR A 159 9.18 -14.42 7.41
CA THR A 159 8.05 -14.73 8.29
C THR A 159 7.29 -15.99 7.89
N SER A 160 7.43 -16.47 6.65
CA SER A 160 6.75 -17.68 6.16
C SER A 160 7.50 -18.34 5.03
N LEU A 161 7.24 -19.63 4.84
CA LEU A 161 7.62 -20.38 3.65
C LEU A 161 6.38 -20.58 2.76
N VAL A 162 6.60 -20.78 1.47
CA VAL A 162 5.54 -21.03 0.49
C VAL A 162 5.91 -22.28 -0.30
N SER A 163 4.93 -23.15 -0.53
CA SER A 163 5.04 -24.30 -1.42
C SER A 163 3.80 -24.35 -2.30
N GLY A 164 3.97 -24.08 -3.60
CA GLY A 164 2.90 -23.86 -4.54
C GLY A 164 2.01 -22.68 -4.12
N SER A 165 0.73 -22.95 -3.89
CA SER A 165 -0.25 -21.96 -3.42
C SER A 165 -0.39 -21.89 -1.89
N THR A 166 0.39 -22.69 -1.14
CA THR A 166 0.23 -22.82 0.31
C THR A 166 1.34 -22.09 1.05
N ALA A 167 0.97 -21.12 1.88
CA ALA A 167 1.88 -20.49 2.83
C ALA A 167 1.87 -21.25 4.15
N SER A 168 3.04 -21.46 4.75
CA SER A 168 3.22 -22.07 6.07
C SER A 168 4.09 -21.21 6.97
N SER A 169 3.83 -21.31 8.27
CA SER A 169 4.69 -20.68 9.29
C SER A 169 6.09 -21.26 9.23
N LEU A 170 7.06 -20.47 9.70
CA LEU A 170 8.42 -20.96 9.89
C LEU A 170 8.44 -22.10 10.92
N PRO A 171 9.43 -23.01 10.85
CA PRO A 171 9.63 -23.99 11.90
C PRO A 171 9.78 -23.31 13.27
N ALA A 172 9.13 -23.86 14.29
CA ALA A 172 9.15 -23.29 15.64
C ALA A 172 10.59 -23.05 16.14
N GLY A 173 10.84 -21.88 16.74
CA GLY A 173 12.15 -21.49 17.26
C GLY A 173 13.10 -20.87 16.21
N THR A 174 12.61 -20.66 14.99
CA THR A 174 13.37 -20.01 13.89
C THR A 174 12.87 -18.61 13.53
N GLU A 175 11.90 -18.10 14.28
CA GLU A 175 11.29 -16.79 14.08
C GLU A 175 12.36 -15.69 14.12
N LYS A 176 12.27 -14.74 13.18
CA LYS A 176 13.18 -13.59 13.05
C LYS A 176 14.67 -13.94 12.83
N ARG A 177 15.03 -15.22 12.64
CA ARG A 177 16.43 -15.64 12.43
C ARG A 177 16.91 -15.50 10.99
N ALA A 178 15.98 -15.47 10.04
CA ALA A 178 16.28 -15.31 8.62
C ALA A 178 15.90 -13.90 8.16
N ARG A 179 16.82 -13.24 7.46
CA ARG A 179 16.65 -11.90 6.92
C ARG A 179 17.54 -11.71 5.70
N LEU A 180 17.07 -10.92 4.75
CA LEU A 180 17.77 -10.60 3.51
C LEU A 180 17.73 -9.09 3.25
N THR A 181 18.76 -8.57 2.60
CA THR A 181 18.89 -7.16 2.23
C THR A 181 19.45 -7.07 0.82
N PHE A 182 18.72 -6.39 -0.05
CA PHE A 182 19.17 -6.08 -1.41
C PHE A 182 19.90 -4.74 -1.40
N GLY A 183 21.15 -4.74 -1.83
CA GLY A 183 21.97 -3.54 -2.00
C GLY A 183 21.60 -2.78 -3.27
N LYS A 184 21.95 -1.49 -3.30
CA LYS A 184 21.81 -0.65 -4.51
C LYS A 184 22.85 -0.99 -5.59
N ASP A 185 23.89 -1.70 -5.21
CA ASP A 185 25.00 -2.18 -6.03
C ASP A 185 24.74 -3.56 -6.68
N GLY A 186 23.50 -4.06 -6.59
CA GLY A 186 23.15 -5.40 -7.06
C GLY A 186 23.58 -6.54 -6.12
N SER A 187 24.07 -6.23 -4.91
CA SER A 187 24.36 -7.25 -3.91
C SER A 187 23.10 -7.75 -3.21
N VAL A 188 23.12 -8.98 -2.73
CA VAL A 188 22.16 -9.50 -1.75
C VAL A 188 22.93 -10.14 -0.60
N ARG A 189 22.50 -9.90 0.64
CA ARG A 189 23.17 -10.42 1.84
C ARG A 189 22.19 -10.66 2.96
N GLY A 190 22.57 -11.50 3.92
CA GLY A 190 21.75 -11.74 5.10
C GLY A 190 22.10 -12.97 5.91
N THR A 191 21.08 -13.55 6.54
CA THR A 191 21.13 -14.83 7.26
C THR A 191 19.94 -15.68 6.83
N LEU A 192 20.16 -16.98 6.66
CA LEU A 192 19.13 -17.96 6.28
C LEU A 192 18.70 -18.81 7.49
N GLY A 193 18.91 -18.30 8.70
CA GLY A 193 18.52 -18.95 9.95
C GLY A 193 19.69 -19.61 10.68
N CYS A 194 20.50 -20.42 9.99
CA CYS A 194 21.77 -20.95 10.53
C CYS A 194 22.98 -20.13 10.08
N ASN A 195 23.16 -20.00 8.76
CA ASN A 195 24.32 -19.36 8.16
C ASN A 195 24.05 -17.95 7.63
N HIS A 196 25.14 -17.19 7.55
CA HIS A 196 25.18 -15.95 6.80
C HIS A 196 25.40 -16.23 5.32
N PHE A 197 24.85 -15.37 4.46
CA PHE A 197 25.06 -15.46 3.02
C PHE A 197 25.33 -14.10 2.39
N ARG A 198 25.97 -14.14 1.22
CA ARG A 198 26.16 -13.01 0.30
C ARG A 198 26.09 -13.50 -1.13
N GLY A 199 25.71 -12.64 -2.05
CA GLY A 199 25.71 -12.94 -3.48
C GLY A 199 25.34 -11.71 -4.30
N ALA A 200 25.08 -11.92 -5.57
CA ALA A 200 24.55 -10.90 -6.47
C ALA A 200 23.11 -11.23 -6.87
N ALA A 201 22.32 -10.18 -7.09
CA ALA A 201 20.93 -10.26 -7.50
C ALA A 201 20.64 -9.17 -8.53
N THR A 202 20.18 -9.59 -9.71
CA THR A 202 19.74 -8.68 -10.77
C THR A 202 18.24 -8.55 -10.75
N VAL A 203 17.74 -7.32 -10.58
CA VAL A 203 16.30 -7.03 -10.55
C VAL A 203 15.86 -6.47 -11.90
N THR A 204 14.91 -7.14 -12.55
CA THR A 204 14.33 -6.72 -13.84
C THR A 204 12.81 -6.87 -13.79
N GLY A 205 12.10 -5.74 -13.83
CA GLY A 205 10.64 -5.72 -13.69
C GLY A 205 10.21 -6.33 -12.35
N SER A 206 9.37 -7.37 -12.40
CA SER A 206 8.90 -8.13 -11.22
C SER A 206 9.73 -9.40 -10.93
N THR A 207 10.93 -9.51 -11.48
CA THR A 207 11.80 -10.68 -11.32
C THR A 207 13.11 -10.30 -10.68
N ILE A 208 13.60 -11.16 -9.78
CA ILE A 208 14.96 -11.15 -9.25
C ILE A 208 15.67 -12.42 -9.77
N THR A 209 16.83 -12.24 -10.40
CA THR A 209 17.71 -13.37 -10.75
C THR A 209 18.88 -13.36 -9.77
N PHE A 210 18.94 -14.38 -8.93
CA PHE A 210 20.05 -14.62 -8.03
C PHE A 210 21.16 -15.32 -8.80
N ASP A 211 22.38 -14.78 -8.68
CA ASP A 211 23.58 -15.46 -9.14
C ASP A 211 24.03 -16.48 -8.07
N ARG A 212 25.32 -16.84 -8.07
CA ARG A 212 25.88 -17.70 -7.03
C ARG A 212 25.74 -17.03 -5.66
N ILE A 213 25.04 -17.73 -4.75
CA ILE A 213 24.98 -17.39 -3.34
C ILE A 213 26.12 -18.11 -2.60
N ASP A 214 26.99 -17.34 -1.95
CA ASP A 214 28.04 -17.83 -1.07
C ASP A 214 27.57 -17.74 0.39
N GLY A 215 27.67 -18.84 1.13
CA GLY A 215 27.30 -18.92 2.54
C GLY A 215 28.44 -19.39 3.45
N THR A 216 28.33 -19.09 4.74
CA THR A 216 29.12 -19.80 5.77
C THR A 216 28.67 -21.26 5.85
N ARG A 217 29.50 -22.14 6.44
CA ARG A 217 29.20 -23.58 6.59
C ARG A 217 29.16 -24.01 8.06
N MET A 218 28.42 -23.27 8.88
CA MET A 218 28.10 -23.64 10.25
C MET A 218 27.08 -24.78 10.24
N MET A 219 27.23 -25.70 11.20
CA MET A 219 26.24 -26.73 11.47
C MET A 219 25.40 -26.29 12.67
N CYS A 220 24.11 -26.06 12.45
CA CYS A 220 23.16 -25.79 13.52
C CYS A 220 22.27 -27.03 13.76
N PRO A 221 21.70 -27.18 14.96
CA PRO A 221 20.62 -28.13 15.16
C PRO A 221 19.42 -27.80 14.26
N ASP A 222 18.67 -28.84 13.90
CA ASP A 222 17.32 -28.66 13.39
C ASP A 222 16.46 -27.92 14.46
N PRO A 223 15.48 -27.10 14.03
CA PRO A 223 15.01 -26.93 12.66
C PRO A 223 15.71 -25.83 11.85
N ARG A 224 16.80 -25.22 12.34
CA ARG A 224 17.48 -24.11 11.65
C ARG A 224 18.07 -24.52 10.30
N MET A 225 18.65 -25.71 10.21
CA MET A 225 19.20 -26.23 8.95
C MET A 225 18.10 -26.54 7.92
N LYS A 226 16.93 -27.00 8.37
CA LYS A 226 15.75 -27.18 7.49
C LYS A 226 15.29 -25.85 6.90
N LEU A 227 15.19 -24.81 7.73
CA LEU A 227 14.86 -23.46 7.26
C LEU A 227 15.88 -22.98 6.23
N GLU A 228 17.17 -23.09 6.52
CA GLU A 228 18.22 -22.66 5.61
C GLU A 228 18.11 -23.32 4.23
N ARG A 229 17.94 -24.64 4.17
CA ARG A 229 17.81 -25.36 2.88
C ARG A 229 16.61 -24.89 2.08
N ALA A 230 15.45 -24.70 2.73
CA ALA A 230 14.26 -24.21 2.07
C ALA A 230 14.46 -22.80 1.50
N LEU A 231 15.12 -21.91 2.26
CA LEU A 231 15.41 -20.57 1.77
C LEU A 231 16.44 -20.55 0.64
N LEU A 232 17.48 -21.40 0.72
CA LEU A 232 18.47 -21.51 -0.37
C LEU A 232 17.83 -21.94 -1.68
N ALA A 233 16.86 -22.86 -1.65
CA ALA A 233 16.15 -23.30 -2.85
C ALA A 233 15.31 -22.18 -3.47
N VAL A 234 14.74 -21.27 -2.67
CA VAL A 234 14.07 -20.06 -3.17
C VAL A 234 15.08 -19.10 -3.79
N LEU A 235 16.30 -19.00 -3.27
CA LEU A 235 17.34 -18.09 -3.76
C LEU A 235 18.19 -18.68 -4.89
N ASP A 236 17.77 -19.79 -5.49
CA ASP A 236 18.49 -20.45 -6.59
C ASP A 236 17.93 -20.01 -7.95
N GLY A 237 18.64 -19.07 -8.59
CA GLY A 237 18.31 -18.60 -9.93
C GLY A 237 17.15 -17.59 -9.97
N ARG A 238 16.19 -17.81 -10.88
CA ARG A 238 15.15 -16.83 -11.21
C ARG A 238 13.94 -16.95 -10.30
N THR A 239 13.59 -15.83 -9.66
CA THR A 239 12.40 -15.69 -8.80
C THR A 239 11.53 -14.52 -9.23
N THR A 240 10.22 -14.65 -9.06
CA THR A 240 9.32 -13.50 -9.11
C THR A 240 9.21 -12.89 -7.72
N TYR A 241 9.04 -11.58 -7.65
CA TYR A 241 8.79 -10.89 -6.39
C TYR A 241 7.57 -9.99 -6.48
N ARG A 242 6.93 -9.78 -5.34
CA ARG A 242 5.89 -8.78 -5.15
C ARG A 242 6.12 -8.07 -3.82
N ILE A 243 5.96 -6.76 -3.83
CA ILE A 243 5.89 -5.95 -2.60
C ILE A 243 4.45 -5.47 -2.45
N ASP A 244 3.86 -5.80 -1.32
CA ASP A 244 2.60 -5.24 -0.84
C ASP A 244 2.88 -4.40 0.40
N HIS A 245 3.08 -3.10 0.18
CA HIS A 245 3.51 -2.13 1.17
C HIS A 245 4.80 -2.54 1.92
N ARG A 246 4.68 -3.27 3.03
CA ARG A 246 5.80 -3.75 3.87
C ARG A 246 5.95 -5.27 3.85
N ALA A 247 5.16 -5.99 3.05
CA ALA A 247 5.30 -7.43 2.82
C ALA A 247 5.98 -7.70 1.49
N LEU A 248 7.01 -8.55 1.50
CA LEU A 248 7.69 -9.08 0.34
C LEU A 248 7.32 -10.55 0.19
N SER A 249 6.91 -10.96 -1.00
CA SER A 249 6.82 -12.37 -1.38
C SER A 249 7.81 -12.66 -2.49
N LEU A 250 8.59 -13.73 -2.35
CA LEU A 250 9.41 -14.31 -3.43
C LEU A 250 8.87 -15.68 -3.80
N THR A 251 8.83 -15.98 -5.09
CA THR A 251 8.41 -17.28 -5.61
C THR A 251 9.38 -17.74 -6.69
N ALA A 252 10.01 -18.88 -6.47
CA ALA A 252 10.91 -19.53 -7.41
C ALA A 252 10.11 -20.32 -8.46
N ALA A 253 10.76 -20.66 -9.56
CA ALA A 253 10.13 -21.41 -10.66
C ALA A 253 9.65 -22.81 -10.27
N ASN A 254 10.26 -23.41 -9.24
CA ASN A 254 9.86 -24.70 -8.67
C ASN A 254 8.59 -24.62 -7.80
N GLY A 255 8.01 -23.43 -7.62
CA GLY A 255 6.84 -23.19 -6.78
C GLY A 255 7.14 -22.99 -5.30
N GLU A 256 8.40 -23.11 -4.87
CA GLU A 256 8.80 -22.74 -3.52
C GLU A 256 8.91 -21.22 -3.40
N GLY A 257 8.69 -20.71 -2.20
CA GLY A 257 8.77 -19.28 -1.96
C GLY A 257 8.95 -18.93 -0.50
N LEU A 258 9.04 -17.64 -0.25
CA LEU A 258 9.07 -17.08 1.09
C LEU A 258 8.22 -15.83 1.17
N GLY A 259 7.67 -15.59 2.36
CA GLY A 259 7.14 -14.30 2.77
C GLY A 259 8.08 -13.64 3.75
N ALA A 260 8.27 -12.33 3.61
CA ALA A 260 9.10 -11.52 4.49
C ALA A 260 8.45 -10.16 4.75
N THR A 261 8.81 -9.52 5.85
CA THR A 261 8.30 -8.20 6.22
C THR A 261 9.43 -7.21 6.47
N ALA A 262 9.21 -5.98 6.05
CA ALA A 262 10.04 -4.83 6.39
C ALA A 262 9.56 -4.22 7.71
N GLN A 263 10.49 -3.83 8.57
CA GLN A 263 10.16 -3.06 9.76
C GLN A 263 9.70 -1.64 9.36
N ALA A 264 8.74 -1.09 10.10
CA ALA A 264 8.33 0.30 9.92
C ALA A 264 9.51 1.25 10.18
N PRO A 265 9.69 2.32 9.38
CA PRO A 265 10.70 3.34 9.65
C PRO A 265 10.50 3.91 11.07
N GLY A 266 11.53 3.85 11.91
CA GLY A 266 11.48 4.43 13.26
C GLY A 266 10.93 3.51 14.36
N ALA A 267 10.45 2.31 14.05
CA ALA A 267 10.19 1.32 15.10
C ALA A 267 11.53 0.89 15.70
N THR A 268 11.70 1.00 17.02
CA THR A 268 12.87 0.45 17.72
C THR A 268 12.77 -1.07 17.70
N ALA A 269 13.82 -1.78 17.28
CA ALA A 269 13.83 -3.24 17.37
C ALA A 269 13.60 -3.66 18.83
N PRO A 270 12.73 -4.67 19.10
CA PRO A 270 12.63 -5.19 20.46
C PRO A 270 14.01 -5.69 20.87
N ALA A 271 14.46 -5.28 22.06
CA ALA A 271 15.74 -5.70 22.61
C ALA A 271 15.83 -7.23 22.57
N PRO A 272 16.99 -7.81 22.20
CA PRO A 272 17.16 -9.26 22.29
C PRO A 272 16.98 -9.65 23.76
N GLY A 273 15.94 -10.44 24.05
CA GLY A 273 15.76 -11.04 25.36
C GLY A 273 17.01 -11.84 25.72
N GLY A 274 17.60 -11.51 26.87
CA GLY A 274 18.74 -12.22 27.45
C GLY A 274 18.36 -13.58 28.02
#